data_AF-A0A059LNW2-F1
#
_entry.id   AF-A0A059LNW2-F1
#
_cell.length_a   1.000
_cell.length_b   1.000
_cell.length_c   1.000
_cell.angle_alpha   90.00
_cell.angle_beta   90.00
_cell.angle_gamma   90.00
#
_symmetry.space_group_name_H-M   'P 1'
#
loop_
_entity.id
_entity.type
_entity.pdbx_description
1 polymer ?
#
loop_
_entity_poly.entity_id
_entity_poly.type
_entity_poly.pdbx_seq_one_letter_code
_entity_poly.pdbx_strand_id
1 'polypeptide(L)'
;AAALAAAALLWQNEDPDWSAEALEKAKALWVLATTKPKSYRDSPDGVIKNMQSLYATDGHYADELAWAAAWLALATQNDTYAEAMAEWTERQEQHNTLETWQYSPATNVLQASKFGESMTEHNAMYNAQQFFDRYLDGSIGRTDRGAAYPYHWTAMQHVGNLAFLGQVHAKNERFVDPSYRARVFNYARFQADYTLGSAGRSWLTGFGKDYPEYLWHKASYFSPQNWTPEDGERIWMGEDRGPWTTKVRGNDKMVQRAQFAMQNSQEPQRHVAYGALFGAPLQDDGMINTRKDYTYAEPTTVANAAITGAYAGLAEYYGLGTYDDAQLLEVMHVDYDALILQLSHA
;
A
#
# COMPACT_ATOMS: atom_id res chain seq x y z
N ALA A 1 -12.42 10.63 -3.76
CA ALA A 1 -13.76 10.31 -3.24
C ALA A 1 -13.72 9.11 -2.28
N ALA A 2 -13.34 7.92 -2.75
CA ALA A 2 -13.29 6.67 -1.96
C ALA A 2 -12.63 6.83 -0.58
N ALA A 3 -11.39 7.34 -0.52
CA ALA A 3 -10.65 7.50 0.74
C ALA A 3 -11.37 8.38 1.76
N LEU A 4 -11.94 9.51 1.33
CA LEU A 4 -12.69 10.41 2.21
C LEU A 4 -14.02 9.80 2.68
N ALA A 5 -14.72 9.06 1.80
CA ALA A 5 -15.95 8.36 2.17
C ALA A 5 -15.68 7.22 3.18
N ALA A 6 -14.63 6.43 2.95
CA ALA A 6 -14.20 5.39 3.88
C ALA A 6 -13.80 5.96 5.25
N ALA A 7 -13.04 7.06 5.26
CA ALA A 7 -12.63 7.72 6.49
C ALA A 7 -13.83 8.36 7.23
N ALA A 8 -14.75 9.00 6.50
CA ALA A 8 -15.97 9.54 7.09
C ALA A 8 -16.80 8.45 7.79
N LEU A 9 -16.95 7.28 7.15
CA LEU A 9 -17.65 6.13 7.74
C LEU A 9 -16.97 5.63 9.03
N LEU A 10 -15.62 5.57 9.04
CA LEU A 10 -14.86 5.14 10.22
C LEU A 10 -15.02 6.11 11.40
N TRP A 11 -14.99 7.42 11.13
CA TRP A 11 -14.98 8.46 12.16
C TRP A 11 -16.37 8.96 12.57
N GLN A 12 -17.45 8.45 11.96
CA GLN A 12 -18.81 8.97 12.17
C GLN A 12 -19.27 9.02 13.63
N ASN A 13 -18.74 8.12 14.49
CA ASN A 13 -19.10 8.03 15.91
C ASN A 13 -18.12 8.81 16.82
N GLU A 14 -16.89 9.04 16.36
CA GLU A 14 -15.81 9.66 17.15
C GLU A 14 -15.70 11.17 16.87
N ASP A 15 -15.85 11.58 15.61
CA ASP A 15 -15.86 12.97 15.17
C ASP A 15 -16.92 13.17 14.06
N PRO A 16 -18.19 13.36 14.45
CA PRO A 16 -19.30 13.49 13.50
C PRO A 16 -19.18 14.73 12.59
N ASP A 17 -18.63 15.83 13.10
CA ASP A 17 -18.49 17.08 12.36
C ASP A 17 -17.42 16.94 11.26
N TRP A 18 -16.26 16.36 11.61
CA TRP A 18 -15.23 16.04 10.61
C TRP A 18 -15.70 14.99 9.61
N SER A 19 -16.43 13.97 10.07
CA SER A 19 -17.02 12.95 9.20
C SER A 19 -17.97 13.58 8.16
N ALA A 20 -18.83 14.50 8.60
CA ALA A 20 -19.74 15.22 7.69
C ALA A 20 -18.97 16.06 6.66
N GLU A 21 -17.92 16.79 7.07
CA GLU A 21 -17.08 17.57 6.17
C GLU A 21 -16.33 16.69 5.16
N ALA A 22 -15.75 15.57 5.61
CA ALA A 22 -15.07 14.61 4.75
C ALA A 22 -16.03 13.99 3.73
N LEU A 23 -17.26 13.65 4.15
CA LEU A 23 -18.28 13.10 3.28
C LEU A 23 -18.79 14.10 2.24
N GLU A 24 -18.96 15.37 2.61
CA GLU A 24 -19.30 16.44 1.68
C GLU A 24 -18.24 16.56 0.56
N LYS A 25 -16.96 16.61 0.95
CA LYS A 25 -15.83 16.63 -0.01
C LYS A 25 -15.79 15.36 -0.87
N ALA A 26 -16.08 14.19 -0.30
CA ALA A 26 -16.15 12.95 -1.06
C ALA A 26 -17.22 13.00 -2.17
N LYS A 27 -18.41 13.53 -1.85
CA LYS A 27 -19.52 13.73 -2.80
C LYS A 27 -19.15 14.76 -3.87
N ALA A 28 -18.51 15.86 -3.51
CA ALA A 28 -18.04 16.85 -4.48
C ALA A 28 -17.02 16.28 -5.47
N LEU A 29 -16.06 15.48 -4.98
CA LEU A 29 -15.09 14.78 -5.83
C LEU A 29 -15.76 13.74 -6.76
N TRP A 30 -16.80 13.06 -6.28
CA TRP A 30 -17.59 12.14 -7.10
C TRP A 30 -18.29 12.88 -8.24
N VAL A 31 -18.95 14.01 -7.96
CA VAL A 31 -19.60 14.82 -8.98
C VAL A 31 -18.57 15.32 -10.01
N LEU A 32 -17.41 15.77 -9.56
CA LEU A 32 -16.32 16.17 -10.45
C LEU A 32 -15.90 15.02 -11.38
N ALA A 33 -15.69 13.83 -10.83
CA ALA A 33 -15.23 12.66 -11.58
C ALA A 33 -16.28 12.12 -12.57
N THR A 34 -17.57 12.21 -12.24
CA THR A 34 -18.65 11.63 -13.07
C THR A 34 -19.27 12.59 -14.08
N THR A 35 -19.17 13.92 -13.87
CA THR A 35 -19.76 14.90 -14.80
C THR A 35 -19.05 14.90 -16.16
N LYS A 36 -17.73 14.71 -16.18
CA LYS A 36 -16.92 14.57 -17.41
C LYS A 36 -15.81 13.55 -17.15
N PRO A 37 -16.13 12.25 -17.18
CA PRO A 37 -15.18 11.20 -16.84
C PRO A 37 -13.96 11.25 -17.76
N LYS A 38 -12.78 11.40 -17.15
CA LYS A 38 -11.48 11.45 -17.82
C LYS A 38 -10.43 10.89 -16.88
N SER A 39 -9.41 10.26 -17.44
CA SER A 39 -8.25 9.86 -16.66
C SER A 39 -7.40 11.10 -16.35
N TYR A 40 -6.69 11.11 -15.22
CA TYR A 40 -5.64 12.11 -14.99
C TYR A 40 -4.53 12.02 -16.05
N ARG A 41 -4.42 10.88 -16.76
CA ARG A 41 -3.58 10.70 -17.94
C ARG A 41 -3.88 11.73 -19.04
N ASP A 42 -5.15 12.12 -19.18
CA ASP A 42 -5.63 13.07 -20.18
C ASP A 42 -5.35 14.53 -19.81
N SER A 43 -4.76 14.78 -18.64
CA SER A 43 -4.48 16.14 -18.18
C SER A 43 -3.52 16.86 -19.13
N PRO A 44 -3.83 18.10 -19.57
CA PRO A 44 -2.90 18.90 -20.34
C PRO A 44 -1.76 19.48 -19.49
N ASP A 45 -1.87 19.44 -18.16
CA ASP A 45 -0.92 20.02 -17.23
C ASP A 45 0.45 19.32 -17.28
N GLY A 46 1.52 20.11 -17.38
CA GLY A 46 2.88 19.57 -17.53
C GLY A 46 3.42 18.86 -16.28
N VAL A 47 3.01 19.27 -15.08
CA VAL A 47 3.39 18.60 -13.83
C VAL A 47 2.69 17.25 -13.73
N ILE A 48 1.39 17.21 -14.02
CA ILE A 48 0.63 15.96 -14.02
C ILE A 48 1.18 14.97 -15.05
N LYS A 49 1.52 15.44 -16.26
CA LYS A 49 2.17 14.60 -17.27
C LYS A 49 3.50 14.01 -16.81
N ASN A 50 4.31 14.77 -16.08
CA ASN A 50 5.56 14.25 -15.53
C ASN A 50 5.30 13.17 -14.47
N MET A 51 4.29 13.34 -13.62
CA MET A 51 3.94 12.37 -12.58
C MET A 51 3.45 11.03 -13.14
N GLN A 52 2.94 10.99 -14.38
CA GLN A 52 2.54 9.74 -15.05
C GLN A 52 3.71 8.76 -15.27
N SER A 53 4.96 9.25 -15.22
CA SER A 53 6.15 8.38 -15.27
C SER A 53 6.46 7.68 -13.94
N LEU A 54 5.89 8.16 -12.84
CA LEU A 54 6.09 7.61 -11.49
C LEU A 54 4.90 6.76 -11.05
N TYR A 55 3.69 7.27 -11.27
CA TYR A 55 2.44 6.55 -11.11
C TYR A 55 1.83 6.44 -12.49
N ALA A 56 1.95 5.27 -13.11
CA ALA A 56 1.36 5.03 -14.42
C ALA A 56 -0.12 4.64 -14.28
N THR A 57 -0.87 4.86 -15.34
CA THR A 57 -2.23 4.33 -15.53
C THR A 57 -2.38 3.94 -16.99
N ASP A 58 -3.14 2.89 -17.26
CA ASP A 58 -3.57 2.52 -18.61
C ASP A 58 -4.60 3.52 -19.18
N GLY A 59 -5.14 4.41 -18.34
CA GLY A 59 -6.11 5.44 -18.71
C GLY A 59 -7.55 5.00 -18.45
N HIS A 60 -7.77 3.76 -18.00
CA HIS A 60 -9.06 3.33 -17.49
C HIS A 60 -9.29 3.96 -16.11
N TYR A 61 -10.56 4.25 -15.82
CA TYR A 61 -10.98 4.87 -14.55
C TYR A 61 -12.27 4.26 -13.99
N ALA A 62 -12.79 3.22 -14.64
CA ALA A 62 -14.09 2.64 -14.32
C ALA A 62 -14.05 1.90 -12.98
N ASP A 63 -12.95 1.24 -12.68
CA ASP A 63 -12.68 0.61 -11.39
C ASP A 63 -12.54 1.64 -10.25
N GLU A 64 -11.94 2.82 -10.48
CA GLU A 64 -11.90 3.90 -9.48
C GLU A 64 -13.28 4.50 -9.23
N LEU A 65 -14.10 4.63 -10.28
CA LEU A 65 -15.49 5.07 -10.13
C LEU A 65 -16.34 4.02 -9.40
N ALA A 66 -16.18 2.74 -9.73
CA ALA A 66 -16.84 1.65 -9.01
C ALA A 66 -16.42 1.61 -7.54
N TRP A 67 -15.12 1.77 -7.26
CA TRP A 67 -14.56 1.82 -5.91
C TRP A 67 -15.08 3.03 -5.12
N ALA A 68 -15.10 4.22 -5.72
CA ALA A 68 -15.62 5.43 -5.10
C ALA A 68 -17.12 5.34 -4.81
N ALA A 69 -17.90 4.80 -5.75
CA ALA A 69 -19.33 4.58 -5.59
C ALA A 69 -19.63 3.59 -4.46
N ALA A 70 -18.88 2.48 -4.37
CA ALA A 70 -19.02 1.51 -3.29
C ALA A 70 -18.81 2.15 -1.91
N TRP A 71 -17.73 2.91 -1.72
CA TRP A 71 -17.48 3.59 -0.44
C TRP A 71 -18.50 4.68 -0.12
N LEU A 72 -18.96 5.43 -1.12
CA LEU A 72 -20.03 6.41 -0.93
C LEU A 72 -21.35 5.75 -0.57
N ALA A 73 -21.70 4.64 -1.19
CA ALA A 73 -22.89 3.86 -0.86
C ALA A 73 -22.85 3.36 0.59
N LEU A 74 -21.70 2.83 1.03
CA LEU A 74 -21.52 2.42 2.44
C LEU A 74 -21.62 3.60 3.42
N ALA A 75 -20.97 4.72 3.12
CA ALA A 75 -20.94 5.89 4.00
C ALA A 75 -22.27 6.65 4.07
N THR A 76 -23.10 6.56 3.03
CA THR A 76 -24.35 7.35 2.93
C THR A 76 -25.62 6.54 3.04
N GLN A 77 -25.54 5.21 2.86
CA GLN A 77 -26.70 4.33 2.69
C GLN A 77 -27.66 4.81 1.60
N ASN A 78 -27.12 5.42 0.53
CA ASN A 78 -27.91 5.96 -0.57
C ASN A 78 -27.81 5.04 -1.79
N ASP A 79 -28.98 4.53 -2.21
CA ASP A 79 -29.12 3.58 -3.32
C ASP A 79 -28.61 4.12 -4.66
N THR A 80 -28.63 5.43 -4.89
CA THR A 80 -28.07 6.02 -6.13
C THR A 80 -26.57 5.75 -6.26
N TYR A 81 -25.81 5.70 -5.16
CA TYR A 81 -24.40 5.31 -5.22
C TYR A 81 -24.23 3.79 -5.40
N ALA A 82 -25.15 2.97 -4.89
CA ALA A 82 -25.13 1.53 -5.12
C ALA A 82 -25.45 1.19 -6.59
N GLU A 83 -26.42 1.88 -7.19
CA GLU A 83 -26.73 1.78 -8.62
C GLU A 83 -25.54 2.21 -9.49
N ALA A 84 -24.92 3.34 -9.16
CA ALA A 84 -23.72 3.80 -9.87
C ALA A 84 -22.55 2.80 -9.71
N MET A 85 -22.36 2.25 -8.52
CA MET A 85 -21.36 1.22 -8.27
C MET A 85 -21.57 0.02 -9.20
N ALA A 86 -22.81 -0.50 -9.30
CA ALA A 86 -23.13 -1.60 -10.20
C ALA A 86 -22.82 -1.24 -11.66
N GLU A 87 -23.25 -0.07 -12.13
CA GLU A 87 -23.00 0.43 -13.49
C GLU A 87 -21.50 0.50 -13.84
N TRP A 88 -20.67 1.05 -12.93
CA TRP A 88 -19.23 1.18 -13.19
C TRP A 88 -18.48 -0.15 -13.08
N THR A 89 -18.98 -1.08 -12.25
CA THR A 89 -18.40 -2.42 -12.11
C THR A 89 -18.55 -3.24 -13.38
N GLU A 90 -19.66 -3.08 -14.10
CA GLU A 90 -19.85 -3.73 -15.40
C GLU A 90 -18.95 -3.14 -16.50
N ARG A 91 -18.45 -1.92 -16.31
CA ARG A 91 -17.56 -1.21 -17.25
C ARG A 91 -16.08 -1.39 -16.93
N GLN A 92 -15.74 -1.86 -15.74
CA GLN A 92 -14.35 -1.98 -15.32
C GLN A 92 -13.66 -3.16 -16.03
N GLU A 93 -12.38 -3.00 -16.33
CA GLU A 93 -11.56 -4.10 -16.82
C GLU A 93 -11.20 -5.04 -15.67
N GLN A 94 -11.21 -6.34 -15.96
CA GLN A 94 -10.82 -7.35 -14.97
C GLN A 94 -9.31 -7.55 -15.05
N HIS A 95 -8.64 -7.36 -13.92
CA HIS A 95 -7.19 -7.55 -13.81
C HIS A 95 -6.85 -8.81 -13.02
N ASN A 96 -5.76 -9.46 -13.41
CA ASN A 96 -5.29 -10.68 -12.76
C ASN A 96 -4.51 -10.38 -11.47
N THR A 97 -3.98 -9.17 -11.33
CA THR A 97 -3.22 -8.68 -10.17
C THR A 97 -3.91 -7.44 -9.61
N LEU A 98 -3.49 -7.03 -8.40
CA LEU A 98 -3.94 -5.77 -7.79
C LEU A 98 -2.76 -4.81 -7.67
N GLU A 99 -2.80 -3.77 -8.49
CA GLU A 99 -1.82 -2.69 -8.54
C GLU A 99 -2.39 -1.38 -7.98
N THR A 100 -1.53 -0.38 -7.76
CA THR A 100 -1.93 0.92 -7.19
C THR A 100 -2.91 1.72 -8.06
N TRP A 101 -2.96 1.41 -9.36
CA TRP A 101 -3.82 2.04 -10.38
C TRP A 101 -4.91 1.11 -10.91
N GLN A 102 -5.17 -0.03 -10.26
CA GLN A 102 -6.20 -0.99 -10.67
C GLN A 102 -6.93 -1.51 -9.45
N TYR A 103 -8.19 -1.13 -9.25
CA TYR A 103 -8.99 -1.47 -8.08
C TYR A 103 -10.00 -2.60 -8.32
N SER A 104 -10.10 -3.14 -9.54
CA SER A 104 -11.17 -4.09 -9.86
C SER A 104 -11.23 -5.33 -8.96
N PRO A 105 -10.11 -5.99 -8.55
CA PRO A 105 -10.17 -7.07 -7.57
C PRO A 105 -10.71 -6.63 -6.21
N ALA A 106 -10.28 -5.46 -5.70
CA ALA A 106 -10.72 -4.94 -4.41
C ALA A 106 -12.20 -4.54 -4.44
N THR A 107 -12.63 -3.90 -5.52
CA THR A 107 -14.03 -3.54 -5.80
C THR A 107 -14.93 -4.78 -5.83
N ASN A 108 -14.52 -5.84 -6.54
CA ASN A 108 -15.26 -7.09 -6.61
C ASN A 108 -15.41 -7.76 -5.22
N VAL A 109 -14.33 -7.80 -4.43
CA VAL A 109 -14.35 -8.35 -3.07
C VAL A 109 -15.27 -7.54 -2.16
N LEU A 110 -15.18 -6.19 -2.21
CA LEU A 110 -16.02 -5.32 -1.40
C LEU A 110 -17.51 -5.50 -1.73
N GLN A 111 -17.85 -5.53 -3.01
CA GLN A 111 -19.21 -5.71 -3.49
C GLN A 111 -19.82 -7.03 -3.04
N ALA A 112 -19.12 -8.13 -3.33
CA ALA A 112 -19.56 -9.46 -2.93
C ALA A 112 -19.79 -9.54 -1.41
N SER A 113 -18.97 -8.84 -0.62
CA SER A 113 -18.97 -8.92 0.84
C SER A 113 -20.00 -8.00 1.52
N LYS A 114 -20.42 -6.90 0.89
CA LYS A 114 -21.20 -5.84 1.56
C LYS A 114 -22.54 -5.50 0.90
N PHE A 115 -22.73 -5.78 -0.39
CA PHE A 115 -23.90 -5.31 -1.15
C PHE A 115 -24.92 -6.42 -1.41
N GLY A 116 -26.00 -6.19 -2.15
CA GLY A 116 -27.12 -7.15 -2.26
C GLY A 116 -26.79 -8.46 -3.00
N GLU A 117 -27.83 -9.22 -3.36
CA GLU A 117 -27.74 -10.43 -4.20
C GLU A 117 -28.14 -10.14 -5.66
N SER A 118 -27.92 -8.92 -6.16
CA SER A 118 -28.25 -8.64 -7.56
C SER A 118 -27.31 -9.42 -8.50
N MET A 119 -27.64 -9.42 -9.79
CA MET A 119 -26.77 -10.06 -10.80
C MET A 119 -25.36 -9.46 -10.80
N THR A 120 -25.24 -8.15 -10.55
CA THR A 120 -23.95 -7.48 -10.52
C THR A 120 -23.10 -7.95 -9.33
N GLU A 121 -23.68 -8.15 -8.15
CA GLU A 121 -22.94 -8.73 -7.02
C GLU A 121 -22.59 -10.21 -7.22
N HIS A 122 -23.44 -10.98 -7.91
CA HIS A 122 -23.09 -12.35 -8.31
C HIS A 122 -21.88 -12.37 -9.27
N ASN A 123 -21.83 -11.44 -10.23
CA ASN A 123 -20.68 -11.28 -11.12
C ASN A 123 -19.42 -10.83 -10.36
N ALA A 124 -19.55 -9.89 -9.43
CA ALA A 124 -18.45 -9.46 -8.56
C ALA A 124 -17.90 -10.62 -7.72
N MET A 125 -18.79 -11.48 -7.19
CA MET A 125 -18.42 -12.68 -6.46
C MET A 125 -17.63 -13.67 -7.34
N TYR A 126 -18.11 -13.93 -8.56
CA TYR A 126 -17.40 -14.77 -9.53
C TYR A 126 -16.03 -14.19 -9.90
N ASN A 127 -15.95 -12.88 -10.18
CA ASN A 127 -14.69 -12.22 -10.54
C ASN A 127 -13.68 -12.23 -9.38
N ALA A 128 -14.15 -12.02 -8.14
CA ALA A 128 -13.30 -12.14 -6.96
C ALA A 128 -12.77 -13.58 -6.79
N GLN A 129 -13.62 -14.59 -7.01
CA GLN A 129 -13.18 -15.99 -6.98
C GLN A 129 -12.09 -16.26 -8.04
N GLN A 130 -12.33 -15.81 -9.27
CA GLN A 130 -11.38 -15.94 -10.37
C GLN A 130 -10.04 -15.23 -10.08
N PHE A 131 -10.06 -14.10 -9.38
CA PHE A 131 -8.84 -13.44 -8.93
C PHE A 131 -8.03 -14.31 -7.97
N PHE A 132 -8.64 -14.88 -6.93
CA PHE A 132 -7.93 -15.74 -5.98
C PHE A 132 -7.50 -17.08 -6.59
N ASP A 133 -8.34 -17.68 -7.43
CA ASP A 133 -8.07 -18.99 -8.05
C ASP A 133 -6.76 -18.97 -8.86
N ARG A 134 -6.47 -17.88 -9.56
CA ARG A 134 -5.21 -17.70 -10.31
C ARG A 134 -3.96 -17.71 -9.44
N TYR A 135 -4.05 -17.30 -8.17
CA TYR A 135 -2.92 -17.41 -7.24
C TYR A 135 -2.86 -18.81 -6.63
N LEU A 136 -4.02 -19.41 -6.33
CA LEU A 136 -4.11 -20.75 -5.73
C LEU A 136 -3.65 -21.86 -6.68
N ASP A 137 -3.95 -21.72 -7.98
CA ASP A 137 -3.58 -22.71 -9.01
C ASP A 137 -2.16 -22.49 -9.58
N GLY A 138 -1.50 -21.38 -9.22
CA GLY A 138 -0.16 -21.04 -9.68
C GLY A 138 -0.09 -20.40 -11.06
N SER A 139 -1.22 -19.96 -11.63
CA SER A 139 -1.25 -19.14 -12.86
C SER A 139 -0.51 -17.82 -12.68
N ILE A 140 -0.53 -17.26 -11.47
CA ILE A 140 0.38 -16.18 -11.05
C ILE A 140 1.59 -16.79 -10.34
N GLY A 141 2.78 -16.30 -10.71
CA GLY A 141 4.04 -16.75 -10.16
C GLY A 141 4.10 -16.63 -8.63
N ARG A 142 4.93 -17.46 -8.03
CA ARG A 142 5.25 -17.45 -6.59
C ARG A 142 6.74 -17.67 -6.38
N THR A 143 7.27 -17.19 -5.26
CA THR A 143 8.64 -17.52 -4.84
C THR A 143 8.77 -19.00 -4.45
N ASP A 144 10.00 -19.48 -4.26
CA ASP A 144 10.27 -20.88 -3.89
C ASP A 144 9.60 -21.27 -2.55
N ARG A 145 9.43 -20.32 -1.62
CA ARG A 145 8.72 -20.51 -0.35
C ARG A 145 7.24 -20.11 -0.42
N GLY A 146 6.76 -19.61 -1.56
CA GLY A 146 5.32 -19.52 -1.87
C GLY A 146 4.69 -18.12 -1.77
N ALA A 147 5.46 -17.05 -1.57
CA ALA A 147 4.92 -15.70 -1.62
C ALA A 147 4.44 -15.34 -3.03
N ALA A 148 3.37 -14.56 -3.13
CA ALA A 148 2.87 -14.08 -4.42
C ALA A 148 3.93 -13.24 -5.15
N TYR A 149 4.17 -13.58 -6.41
CA TYR A 149 5.26 -13.03 -7.21
C TYR A 149 4.87 -12.89 -8.70
N PRO A 150 3.90 -12.01 -9.03
CA PRO A 150 3.55 -11.75 -10.43
C PRO A 150 4.70 -11.11 -11.22
N TYR A 151 5.43 -10.22 -10.56
CA TYR A 151 6.59 -9.50 -11.08
C TYR A 151 7.47 -9.06 -9.90
N HIS A 152 8.76 -8.81 -10.14
CA HIS A 152 9.72 -8.54 -9.06
C HIS A 152 9.50 -7.18 -8.39
N TRP A 153 9.18 -6.12 -9.12
CA TRP A 153 8.92 -4.82 -8.51
C TRP A 153 7.59 -4.87 -7.75
N THR A 154 7.59 -4.41 -6.50
CA THR A 154 6.42 -4.34 -5.61
C THR A 154 5.76 -5.70 -5.32
N ALA A 155 6.49 -6.82 -5.41
CA ALA A 155 5.98 -8.14 -5.06
C ALA A 155 5.29 -8.17 -3.68
N MET A 156 5.84 -7.46 -2.69
CA MET A 156 5.26 -7.41 -1.34
C MET A 156 3.92 -6.66 -1.25
N GLN A 157 3.64 -5.76 -2.19
CA GLN A 157 2.30 -5.17 -2.31
C GLN A 157 1.28 -6.25 -2.65
N HIS A 158 1.60 -7.18 -3.55
CA HIS A 158 0.70 -8.29 -3.87
C HIS A 158 0.51 -9.25 -2.69
N VAL A 159 1.58 -9.56 -1.98
CA VAL A 159 1.53 -10.36 -0.74
C VAL A 159 0.58 -9.72 0.27
N GLY A 160 0.73 -8.42 0.54
CA GLY A 160 -0.15 -7.66 1.45
C GLY A 160 -1.59 -7.57 0.97
N ASN A 161 -1.79 -7.32 -0.32
CA ASN A 161 -3.11 -7.24 -0.95
C ASN A 161 -3.88 -8.56 -0.85
N LEU A 162 -3.22 -9.68 -1.13
CA LEU A 162 -3.82 -11.02 -1.00
C LEU A 162 -4.10 -11.39 0.45
N ALA A 163 -3.20 -11.04 1.36
CA ALA A 163 -3.37 -11.28 2.77
C ALA A 163 -4.63 -10.58 3.32
N PHE A 164 -4.90 -9.35 2.89
CA PHE A 164 -6.07 -8.61 3.34
C PHE A 164 -7.35 -9.04 2.61
N LEU A 165 -7.34 -8.96 1.28
CA LEU A 165 -8.55 -9.23 0.50
C LEU A 165 -8.99 -10.69 0.65
N GLY A 166 -8.06 -11.63 0.76
CA GLY A 166 -8.40 -13.04 0.98
C GLY A 166 -9.07 -13.27 2.33
N GLN A 167 -8.66 -12.56 3.39
CA GLN A 167 -9.36 -12.61 4.68
C GLN A 167 -10.77 -12.03 4.59
N VAL A 168 -10.94 -10.87 3.93
CA VAL A 168 -12.26 -10.25 3.72
C VAL A 168 -13.16 -11.18 2.92
N HIS A 169 -12.65 -11.73 1.82
CA HIS A 169 -13.39 -12.62 0.94
C HIS A 169 -13.78 -13.93 1.63
N ALA A 170 -12.88 -14.53 2.40
CA ALA A 170 -13.18 -15.75 3.13
C ALA A 170 -14.19 -15.56 4.27
N LYS A 171 -14.25 -14.36 4.88
CA LYS A 171 -15.28 -13.99 5.86
C LYS A 171 -16.67 -13.83 5.23
N ASN A 172 -16.77 -13.69 3.91
CA ASN A 172 -18.06 -13.55 3.24
C ASN A 172 -18.88 -14.86 3.31
N GLU A 173 -19.91 -14.88 4.18
CA GLU A 173 -20.76 -16.05 4.40
C GLU A 173 -21.74 -16.36 3.28
N ARG A 174 -21.88 -15.46 2.30
CA ARG A 174 -22.72 -15.70 1.12
C ARG A 174 -22.14 -16.75 0.18
N PHE A 175 -20.86 -17.07 0.33
CA PHE A 175 -20.27 -18.23 -0.32
C PHE A 175 -20.79 -19.52 0.31
N VAL A 176 -21.49 -20.31 -0.50
CA VAL A 176 -22.05 -21.61 -0.12
C VAL A 176 -20.99 -22.70 0.06
N ASP A 177 -19.74 -22.48 -0.38
CA ASP A 177 -18.63 -23.43 -0.21
C ASP A 177 -17.66 -23.03 0.95
N PRO A 178 -17.84 -23.60 2.17
CA PRO A 178 -16.91 -23.42 3.28
C PRO A 178 -15.48 -23.88 3.00
N SER A 179 -15.29 -24.92 2.18
CA SER A 179 -13.97 -25.45 1.88
C SER A 179 -13.19 -24.46 1.02
N TYR A 180 -13.86 -23.82 0.05
CA TYR A 180 -13.27 -22.73 -0.71
C TYR A 180 -12.85 -21.55 0.19
N ARG A 181 -13.77 -21.08 1.05
CA ARG A 181 -13.48 -19.98 1.99
C ARG A 181 -12.28 -20.29 2.88
N ALA A 182 -12.21 -21.52 3.41
CA ALA A 182 -11.08 -21.95 4.23
C ALA A 182 -9.76 -21.97 3.46
N ARG A 183 -9.75 -22.41 2.19
CA ARG A 183 -8.55 -22.36 1.34
C ARG A 183 -8.07 -20.94 1.12
N VAL A 184 -8.98 -20.01 0.76
CA VAL A 184 -8.64 -18.60 0.55
C VAL A 184 -8.11 -17.98 1.85
N PHE A 185 -8.76 -18.23 2.99
CA PHE A 185 -8.30 -17.75 4.29
C PHE A 185 -6.90 -18.26 4.63
N ASN A 186 -6.66 -19.57 4.47
CA ASN A 186 -5.37 -20.18 4.77
C ASN A 186 -4.25 -19.61 3.88
N TYR A 187 -4.54 -19.37 2.60
CA TYR A 187 -3.59 -18.73 1.70
C TYR A 187 -3.32 -17.27 2.10
N ALA A 188 -4.36 -16.51 2.43
CA ALA A 188 -4.24 -15.12 2.88
C ALA A 188 -3.42 -15.00 4.18
N ARG A 189 -3.71 -15.87 5.15
CA ARG A 189 -2.90 -16.00 6.37
C ARG A 189 -1.46 -16.34 6.05
N PHE A 190 -1.23 -17.31 5.16
CA PHE A 190 0.14 -17.68 4.76
C PHE A 190 0.91 -16.48 4.18
N GLN A 191 0.28 -15.63 3.35
CA GLN A 191 0.92 -14.41 2.83
C GLN A 191 1.31 -13.43 3.96
N ALA A 192 0.49 -13.28 5.00
CA ALA A 192 0.84 -12.47 6.17
C ALA A 192 1.93 -13.13 7.06
N ASP A 193 1.86 -14.44 7.26
CA ASP A 193 2.88 -15.19 8.00
C ASP A 193 4.23 -15.09 7.27
N TYR A 194 4.22 -15.05 5.92
CA TYR A 194 5.41 -14.85 5.09
C TYR A 194 6.08 -13.50 5.40
N THR A 195 5.33 -12.40 5.43
CA THR A 195 5.89 -11.06 5.75
C THR A 195 6.42 -10.96 7.18
N LEU A 196 5.82 -11.70 8.12
CA LEU A 196 6.27 -11.79 9.52
C LEU A 196 7.47 -12.72 9.72
N GLY A 197 7.73 -13.61 8.77
CA GLY A 197 8.97 -14.36 8.63
C GLY A 197 8.90 -15.88 8.71
N SER A 198 7.76 -16.46 8.36
CA SER A 198 7.63 -17.92 8.15
C SER A 198 8.64 -18.46 7.12
N ALA A 199 9.11 -17.60 6.22
CA ALA A 199 10.19 -17.86 5.27
C ALA A 199 11.59 -17.61 5.85
N GLY A 200 11.79 -17.72 7.16
CA GLY A 200 13.10 -17.71 7.81
C GLY A 200 13.72 -16.34 8.09
N ARG A 201 13.09 -15.25 7.63
CA ARG A 201 13.39 -13.87 8.00
C ARG A 201 12.14 -13.00 7.93
N SER A 202 12.09 -11.93 8.70
CA SER A 202 11.08 -10.89 8.56
C SER A 202 11.29 -10.06 7.29
N TRP A 203 10.20 -9.60 6.70
CA TRP A 203 10.21 -8.60 5.62
C TRP A 203 9.75 -7.22 6.10
N LEU A 204 9.45 -7.09 7.39
CA LEU A 204 9.15 -5.83 8.06
C LEU A 204 10.40 -5.32 8.76
N THR A 205 10.88 -4.14 8.35
CA THR A 205 12.03 -3.50 8.99
C THR A 205 11.76 -3.26 10.48
N GLY A 206 12.73 -3.63 11.33
CA GLY A 206 12.65 -3.46 12.78
C GLY A 206 11.74 -4.45 13.51
N PHE A 207 11.23 -5.49 12.82
CA PHE A 207 10.37 -6.51 13.42
C PHE A 207 10.91 -7.91 13.14
N GLY A 208 10.82 -8.81 14.11
CA GLY A 208 11.16 -10.22 13.93
C GLY A 208 12.66 -10.47 13.69
N LYS A 209 12.97 -11.64 13.15
CA LYS A 209 14.35 -12.11 12.95
C LYS A 209 14.89 -11.67 11.58
N ASP A 210 16.15 -11.25 11.52
CA ASP A 210 16.91 -10.98 10.28
C ASP A 210 16.18 -10.02 9.32
N TYR A 211 15.62 -8.92 9.85
CA TYR A 211 14.83 -7.96 9.06
C TYR A 211 15.69 -7.15 8.06
N PRO A 212 15.07 -6.50 7.05
CA PRO A 212 15.79 -5.72 6.04
C PRO A 212 16.37 -4.40 6.60
N GLU A 213 17.67 -4.21 6.41
CA GLU A 213 18.43 -3.04 6.90
C GLU A 213 18.86 -2.06 5.79
N TYR A 214 18.59 -2.38 4.52
CA TYR A 214 19.04 -1.61 3.36
C TYR A 214 17.87 -1.12 2.52
N LEU A 215 17.16 -0.09 3.01
CA LEU A 215 15.99 0.44 2.33
C LEU A 215 16.36 1.57 1.35
N TRP A 216 15.67 1.63 0.21
CA TRP A 216 15.56 2.83 -0.60
C TRP A 216 14.63 3.83 0.10
N HIS A 217 15.13 4.41 1.19
CA HIS A 217 14.34 5.34 2.00
C HIS A 217 15.27 6.44 2.56
N LYS A 218 15.12 7.64 1.97
CA LYS A 218 16.04 8.76 2.20
C LYS A 218 16.06 9.19 3.66
N ALA A 219 14.89 9.29 4.31
CA ALA A 219 14.81 9.79 5.68
C ALA A 219 15.45 8.83 6.70
N SER A 220 15.37 7.52 6.47
CA SER A 220 16.01 6.54 7.36
C SER A 220 17.52 6.46 7.16
N TYR A 221 18.03 6.87 5.98
CA TYR A 221 19.45 6.87 5.69
C TYR A 221 20.13 8.20 6.03
N PHE A 222 19.60 9.33 5.54
CA PHE A 222 20.14 10.67 5.79
C PHE A 222 19.72 11.16 7.18
N SER A 223 20.36 10.60 8.19
CA SER A 223 20.47 11.25 9.47
C SER A 223 21.31 12.53 9.33
N PRO A 224 21.02 13.62 10.08
CA PRO A 224 21.89 14.80 10.21
C PRO A 224 23.38 14.53 10.42
N GLN A 225 23.73 13.33 10.89
CA GLN A 225 25.07 12.89 11.26
C GLN A 225 26.05 12.65 10.10
N ASN A 226 25.56 12.54 8.86
CA ASN A 226 26.40 12.32 7.68
C ASN A 226 26.71 13.59 6.89
N TRP A 227 26.23 14.73 7.38
CA TRP A 227 26.39 15.99 6.67
C TRP A 227 27.75 16.60 7.01
N THR A 228 28.66 16.62 6.04
CA THR A 228 29.85 17.46 6.13
C THR A 228 29.61 18.77 5.36
N PRO A 229 30.28 19.88 5.72
CA PRO A 229 30.26 21.10 4.92
C PRO A 229 30.72 20.90 3.46
N GLU A 230 31.44 19.82 3.16
CA GLU A 230 31.90 19.44 1.81
C GLU A 230 30.77 18.89 0.93
N ASP A 231 29.68 18.39 1.54
CA ASP A 231 28.49 17.86 0.85
C ASP A 231 27.55 18.97 0.33
N GLY A 232 27.71 20.23 0.81
CA GLY A 232 27.00 21.42 0.34
C GLY A 232 26.21 22.18 1.43
N GLU A 233 25.10 22.82 1.05
CA GLU A 233 24.14 23.42 1.99
C GLU A 233 23.17 22.37 2.59
N ARG A 234 23.01 22.36 3.92
CA ARG A 234 22.08 21.45 4.61
C ARG A 234 20.63 21.88 4.35
N ILE A 235 19.97 21.24 3.39
CA ILE A 235 18.53 21.41 3.16
C ILE A 235 17.79 20.39 4.03
N TRP A 236 16.94 20.86 4.92
CA TRP A 236 16.05 19.99 5.69
C TRP A 236 15.10 19.28 4.72
N MET A 237 14.83 17.98 4.90
CA MET A 237 14.03 17.18 3.95
C MET A 237 12.59 17.68 3.75
N GLY A 238 12.11 18.63 4.55
CA GLY A 238 10.83 19.32 4.35
C GLY A 238 10.93 20.73 3.74
N GLU A 239 12.10 21.17 3.27
CA GLU A 239 12.20 22.41 2.50
C GLU A 239 11.97 22.11 1.01
N ASP A 240 10.75 22.41 0.54
CA ASP A 240 10.38 22.29 -0.87
C ASP A 240 11.13 23.34 -1.71
N ARG A 241 12.20 22.92 -2.42
CA ARG A 241 12.95 23.78 -3.34
C ARG A 241 12.42 23.70 -4.79
N GLY A 242 11.17 23.29 -4.97
CA GLY A 242 10.47 23.30 -6.25
C GLY A 242 10.71 22.05 -7.10
N PRO A 243 10.06 21.97 -8.27
CA PRO A 243 9.86 20.71 -8.97
C PRO A 243 11.18 20.08 -9.41
N TRP A 244 11.23 18.75 -9.19
CA TRP A 244 12.14 17.71 -9.66
C TRP A 244 12.72 17.90 -11.08
N THR A 245 13.45 18.98 -11.31
CA THR A 245 13.97 19.34 -12.62
C THR A 245 15.47 19.64 -12.55
N THR A 246 16.17 18.78 -13.27
CA THR A 246 17.60 18.67 -13.53
C THR A 246 18.22 19.83 -14.31
N LYS A 247 17.55 20.97 -14.52
CA LYS A 247 18.07 21.99 -15.46
C LYS A 247 17.80 23.45 -15.06
N VAL A 248 18.07 23.81 -13.82
CA VAL A 248 18.28 25.23 -13.48
C VAL A 248 19.69 25.42 -12.96
N ARG A 249 20.59 25.68 -13.93
CA ARG A 249 21.91 26.34 -13.85
C ARG A 249 23.02 25.68 -13.02
N GLY A 250 23.98 25.09 -13.74
CA GLY A 250 25.42 25.27 -13.52
C GLY A 250 26.10 24.51 -12.37
N ASN A 251 25.39 24.13 -11.30
CA ASN A 251 25.97 23.42 -10.15
C ASN A 251 25.07 22.24 -9.76
N ASP A 252 25.67 21.11 -9.37
CA ASP A 252 24.94 19.96 -8.82
C ASP A 252 24.09 20.39 -7.62
N LYS A 253 22.83 19.97 -7.58
CA LYS A 253 21.96 20.23 -6.44
C LYS A 253 22.18 19.17 -5.35
N MET A 254 22.26 19.62 -4.10
CA MET A 254 22.48 18.83 -2.87
C MET A 254 21.72 17.48 -2.81
N VAL A 255 20.44 17.45 -3.19
CA VAL A 255 19.61 16.22 -3.15
C VAL A 255 20.13 15.12 -4.09
N GLN A 256 20.73 15.49 -5.23
CA GLN A 256 21.35 14.52 -6.13
C GLN A 256 22.61 13.93 -5.51
N ARG A 257 23.47 14.75 -4.91
CA ARG A 257 24.69 14.29 -4.21
C ARG A 257 24.35 13.40 -3.03
N ALA A 258 23.40 13.81 -2.20
CA ALA A 258 22.88 13.00 -1.11
C ALA A 258 22.43 11.65 -1.66
N GLN A 259 21.50 11.63 -2.64
CA GLN A 259 21.01 10.40 -3.24
C GLN A 259 22.14 9.48 -3.74
N PHE A 260 23.16 10.00 -4.40
CA PHE A 260 24.33 9.21 -4.80
C PHE A 260 25.11 8.64 -3.60
N ALA A 261 25.27 9.41 -2.52
CA ALA A 261 25.91 8.93 -1.29
C ALA A 261 25.11 7.80 -0.63
N MET A 262 23.78 7.91 -0.55
CA MET A 262 22.91 6.83 -0.08
C MET A 262 23.06 5.58 -0.95
N GLN A 263 22.89 5.72 -2.26
CA GLN A 263 22.89 4.60 -3.19
C GLN A 263 24.19 3.79 -3.16
N ASN A 264 25.34 4.43 -2.91
CA ASN A 264 26.64 3.78 -2.96
C ASN A 264 27.15 3.28 -1.60
N SER A 265 26.48 3.66 -0.50
CA SER A 265 26.89 3.26 0.84
C SER A 265 26.62 1.77 1.12
N GLN A 266 27.56 1.13 1.81
CA GLN A 266 27.51 -0.27 2.26
C GLN A 266 27.08 -0.41 3.73
N GLU A 267 26.96 0.70 4.44
CA GLU A 267 26.46 0.73 5.82
C GLU A 267 24.94 0.55 5.83
N PRO A 268 24.33 -0.07 6.87
CA PRO A 268 22.87 -0.18 7.02
C PRO A 268 22.18 1.19 7.23
N GLN A 269 20.84 1.23 7.27
CA GLN A 269 20.12 2.46 7.65
C GLN A 269 20.52 2.94 9.05
N ARG A 270 20.67 4.25 9.24
CA ARG A 270 20.98 4.84 10.55
C ARG A 270 19.78 4.95 11.47
N HIS A 271 18.60 5.08 10.89
CA HIS A 271 17.33 5.00 11.60
C HIS A 271 16.57 3.77 11.13
N VAL A 272 16.02 3.02 12.07
CA VAL A 272 15.15 1.89 11.76
C VAL A 272 13.79 2.44 11.33
N ALA A 273 13.38 2.18 10.10
CA ALA A 273 12.04 2.49 9.61
C ALA A 273 11.06 1.40 10.06
N TYR A 274 10.71 1.41 11.35
CA TYR A 274 9.88 0.37 11.96
C TYR A 274 8.58 0.13 11.17
N GLY A 275 8.30 -1.15 10.91
CA GLY A 275 7.09 -1.59 10.22
C GLY A 275 7.10 -1.36 8.71
N ALA A 276 8.14 -0.74 8.13
CA ALA A 276 8.24 -0.61 6.69
C ALA A 276 8.36 -1.99 6.05
N LEU A 277 7.42 -2.32 5.15
CA LEU A 277 7.48 -3.56 4.38
C LEU A 277 8.50 -3.40 3.25
N PHE A 278 9.42 -4.36 3.14
CA PHE A 278 10.40 -4.39 2.05
C PHE A 278 9.71 -4.44 0.68
N GLY A 279 10.37 -3.96 -0.37
CA GLY A 279 9.74 -3.89 -1.70
C GLY A 279 9.47 -5.26 -2.31
N ALA A 280 10.48 -6.14 -2.32
CA ALA A 280 10.33 -7.48 -2.86
C ALA A 280 11.43 -8.47 -2.40
N PRO A 281 11.11 -9.77 -2.31
CA PRO A 281 12.10 -10.81 -2.26
C PRO A 281 12.71 -11.06 -3.66
N LEU A 282 13.84 -11.75 -3.72
CA LEU A 282 14.25 -12.48 -4.92
C LEU A 282 13.32 -13.69 -5.11
N GLN A 283 13.31 -14.23 -6.33
CA GLN A 283 12.48 -15.40 -6.68
C GLN A 283 12.76 -16.62 -5.78
N ASP A 284 14.01 -16.79 -5.32
CA ASP A 284 14.48 -17.84 -4.40
C ASP A 284 14.31 -17.46 -2.91
N ASP A 285 13.48 -16.44 -2.63
CA ASP A 285 13.29 -15.83 -1.31
C ASP A 285 14.55 -15.20 -0.72
N GLY A 286 15.59 -14.97 -1.52
CA GLY A 286 16.76 -14.19 -1.14
C GLY A 286 16.40 -12.71 -0.91
N MET A 287 17.23 -12.02 -0.13
CA MET A 287 17.13 -10.57 0.07
C MET A 287 18.35 -9.92 -0.57
N ILE A 288 18.14 -8.86 -1.34
CA ILE A 288 19.28 -8.07 -1.83
C ILE A 288 19.93 -7.33 -0.66
N ASN A 289 21.26 -7.32 -0.61
CA ASN A 289 22.01 -6.62 0.43
C ASN A 289 22.45 -5.22 -0.05
N THR A 290 21.56 -4.51 -0.73
CA THR A 290 21.84 -3.16 -1.24
C THR A 290 20.55 -2.36 -1.34
N ARG A 291 20.63 -1.06 -1.03
CA ARG A 291 19.52 -0.13 -1.23
C ARG A 291 19.45 0.44 -2.63
N LYS A 292 20.47 0.22 -3.46
CA LYS A 292 20.61 0.87 -4.79
C LYS A 292 19.49 0.44 -5.75
N ASP A 293 19.06 -0.80 -5.62
CA ASP A 293 18.00 -1.37 -6.45
C ASP A 293 16.65 -1.16 -5.77
N TYR A 294 16.00 -0.06 -6.15
CA TYR A 294 14.70 0.33 -5.62
C TYR A 294 13.60 -0.69 -5.96
N THR A 295 13.77 -1.54 -6.98
CA THR A 295 12.73 -2.52 -7.34
C THR A 295 12.49 -3.54 -6.24
N TYR A 296 13.52 -3.84 -5.43
CA TYR A 296 13.42 -4.72 -4.25
C TYR A 296 13.48 -3.95 -2.93
N ALA A 297 14.31 -2.90 -2.84
CA ALA A 297 14.61 -2.23 -1.57
C ALA A 297 13.65 -1.10 -1.19
N GLU A 298 12.70 -0.73 -2.05
CA GLU A 298 11.80 0.39 -1.81
C GLU A 298 10.60 0.01 -0.94
N PRO A 299 10.51 0.53 0.30
CA PRO A 299 9.26 0.48 1.03
C PRO A 299 8.29 1.54 0.48
N THR A 300 7.00 1.21 0.46
CA THR A 300 5.96 2.14 -0.02
C THR A 300 4.74 2.11 0.88
N THR A 301 3.99 3.21 0.90
CA THR A 301 2.71 3.29 1.61
C THR A 301 1.71 2.27 1.10
N VAL A 302 1.72 1.99 -0.21
CA VAL A 302 0.82 1.03 -0.85
C VAL A 302 1.12 -0.42 -0.46
N ALA A 303 2.39 -0.79 -0.27
CA ALA A 303 2.76 -2.12 0.22
C ALA A 303 2.30 -2.33 1.68
N ASN A 304 2.37 -1.27 2.50
CA ASN A 304 1.93 -1.31 3.89
C ASN A 304 0.40 -1.18 4.08
N ALA A 305 -0.33 -0.63 3.10
CA ALA A 305 -1.75 -0.30 3.24
C ALA A 305 -2.61 -1.53 3.56
N ALA A 306 -2.61 -2.54 2.68
CA ALA A 306 -3.45 -3.72 2.83
C ALA A 306 -2.96 -4.63 3.96
N ILE A 307 -1.64 -4.87 4.06
CA ILE A 307 -1.08 -5.80 5.06
C ILE A 307 -1.42 -5.36 6.50
N THR A 308 -1.53 -4.05 6.75
CA THR A 308 -1.95 -3.53 8.07
C THR A 308 -3.35 -4.03 8.43
N GLY A 309 -4.29 -3.98 7.48
CA GLY A 309 -5.64 -4.54 7.66
C GLY A 309 -5.62 -6.06 7.80
N ALA A 310 -4.71 -6.75 7.12
CA ALA A 310 -4.53 -8.20 7.25
C ALA A 310 -4.06 -8.58 8.66
N TYR A 311 -3.12 -7.83 9.24
CA TYR A 311 -2.67 -8.04 10.61
C TYR A 311 -3.76 -7.75 11.63
N ALA A 312 -4.55 -6.69 11.44
CA ALA A 312 -5.70 -6.40 12.29
C ALA A 312 -6.72 -7.56 12.26
N GLY A 313 -7.02 -8.09 11.07
CA GLY A 313 -7.91 -9.25 10.92
C GLY A 313 -7.39 -10.52 11.60
N LEU A 314 -6.08 -10.77 11.54
CA LEU A 314 -5.45 -11.90 12.23
C LEU A 314 -5.39 -11.70 13.74
N ALA A 315 -5.13 -10.48 14.22
CA ALA A 315 -5.16 -10.16 15.64
C ALA A 315 -6.56 -10.44 16.23
N GLU A 316 -7.61 -10.01 15.54
CA GLU A 316 -9.00 -10.34 15.89
C GLU A 316 -9.24 -11.86 15.87
N TYR A 317 -8.82 -12.55 14.80
CA TYR A 317 -9.02 -13.99 14.64
C TYR A 317 -8.36 -14.82 15.76
N TYR A 318 -7.15 -14.46 16.18
CA TYR A 318 -6.44 -15.14 17.26
C TYR A 318 -6.82 -14.64 18.66
N GLY A 319 -7.70 -13.64 18.76
CA GLY A 319 -8.06 -13.02 20.04
C GLY A 319 -6.87 -12.34 20.74
N LEU A 320 -5.94 -11.78 19.96
CA LEU A 320 -4.86 -10.96 20.51
C LEU A 320 -5.50 -9.68 21.09
N GLY A 321 -5.26 -9.43 22.38
CA GLY A 321 -5.74 -8.22 23.04
C GLY A 321 -5.10 -6.95 22.47
N THR A 322 -5.59 -5.79 22.89
CA THR A 322 -4.91 -4.52 22.65
C THR A 322 -3.51 -4.57 23.26
N TYR A 323 -2.49 -4.14 22.52
CA TYR A 323 -1.15 -3.97 23.06
C TYR A 323 -1.20 -3.05 24.29
N ASP A 324 -0.41 -3.37 25.31
CA ASP A 324 -0.18 -2.43 26.41
C ASP A 324 0.57 -1.22 25.85
N ASP A 325 0.12 0.00 26.15
CA ASP A 325 0.80 1.23 25.73
C ASP A 325 2.28 1.24 26.14
N ALA A 326 2.64 0.55 27.23
CA ALA A 326 4.02 0.36 27.64
C ALA A 326 4.85 -0.43 26.61
N GLN A 327 4.26 -1.42 25.93
CA GLN A 327 4.91 -2.21 24.88
C GLN A 327 5.06 -1.41 23.58
N LEU A 328 4.10 -0.53 23.27
CA LEU A 328 4.21 0.37 22.12
C LEU A 328 5.28 1.45 22.34
N LEU A 329 5.40 1.96 23.57
CA LEU A 329 6.45 2.92 23.93
C LEU A 329 7.85 2.31 23.79
N GLU A 330 8.04 1.03 24.13
CA GLU A 330 9.34 0.34 23.95
C GLU A 330 9.73 0.22 22.47
N VAL A 331 8.79 -0.09 21.57
CA VAL A 331 9.04 -0.18 20.12
C VAL A 331 9.30 1.19 19.49
N MET A 332 8.65 2.24 19.99
CA MET A 332 8.81 3.61 19.52
C MET A 332 9.98 4.35 20.18
N HIS A 333 10.57 3.80 21.25
CA HIS A 333 11.72 4.38 21.94
C HIS A 333 13.00 4.12 21.14
N VAL A 334 13.25 4.99 20.17
CA VAL A 334 14.57 5.11 19.56
C VAL A 334 15.45 5.83 20.58
N ASP A 335 16.38 5.10 21.20
CA ASP A 335 17.42 5.71 22.04
C ASP A 335 18.33 6.58 21.14
N TYR A 336 18.04 7.89 21.17
CA TYR A 336 18.83 8.88 20.45
C TYR A 336 20.08 9.29 21.22
N ASP A 337 20.34 8.84 22.45
CA ASP A 337 21.48 9.33 23.25
C ASP A 337 22.80 8.92 22.60
N ALA A 338 22.89 7.70 22.08
CA ALA A 338 24.03 7.25 21.27
C ALA A 338 24.16 8.06 19.95
N LEU A 339 23.05 8.52 19.38
CA LEU A 339 23.02 9.38 18.19
C LEU A 339 23.40 10.84 18.50
N ILE A 340 23.03 11.35 19.67
CA ILE A 340 23.28 12.72 20.12
C ILE A 340 24.72 12.87 20.57
N LEU A 341 25.30 11.85 21.24
CA LEU A 341 26.71 11.85 21.65
C LEU A 341 27.66 11.99 20.46
N GLN A 342 27.34 11.37 19.31
CA GLN A 342 28.13 11.55 18.08
C GLN A 342 28.06 12.98 17.52
N LEU A 343 26.99 13.72 17.77
CA LEU A 343 26.84 15.12 17.34
C LEU A 343 27.52 16.13 18.28
N SER A 344 27.80 15.75 19.53
CA SER A 344 28.52 16.60 20.49
C SER A 344 30.05 16.55 20.36
N HIS A 345 30.58 15.69 19.48
CA HIS A 345 32.02 15.51 19.25
C HIS A 345 32.48 15.97 17.85
N ALA A 346 31.60 16.54 17.04
CA ALA A 346 31.90 17.24 15.78
C ALA A 346 31.65 18.74 15.96
#